data_AF-A0A974PLM8-F1
#
_entry.id   AF-A0A974PLM8-F1
#
_cell.length_a   1.000
_cell.length_b   1.000
_cell.length_c   1.000
_cell.angle_alpha   90.00
_cell.angle_beta   90.00
_cell.angle_gamma   90.00
#
_symmetry.space_group_name_H-M   'P 1'
#
loop_
_entity.id
_entity.type
_entity.pdbx_description
1 polymer ?
#
loop_
_entity_poly.entity_id
_entity_poly.type
_entity_poly.pdbx_seq_one_letter_code
_entity_poly.pdbx_strand_id
1 'polypeptide(L)'
;MRSRGSGTSSMSRRLQADDLGKVLLAPVAPSREGDACLSHDVHRSNDDPGLWVVYENWRSSGDLDGHFALPHMQAFVARIPDLVEGELDLRSFTRLSGAV
;
A
#
# COMPACT_ATOMS: atom_id res chain seq x y z
N MET A 1 -29.93 -13.05 -33.35
CA MET A 1 -28.78 -13.98 -33.26
C MET A 1 -27.51 -13.21 -33.66
N ARG A 2 -26.74 -12.66 -32.69
CA ARG A 2 -25.41 -12.10 -32.96
C ARG A 2 -24.42 -12.91 -32.13
N SER A 3 -23.40 -13.46 -32.78
CA SER A 3 -22.41 -14.34 -32.17
C SER A 3 -21.71 -13.64 -31.01
N ARG A 4 -21.68 -14.31 -29.86
CA ARG A 4 -20.83 -13.95 -28.73
C ARG A 4 -19.38 -14.13 -29.16
N GLY A 5 -18.67 -13.03 -29.38
CA GLY A 5 -17.22 -13.06 -29.46
C GLY A 5 -16.67 -13.34 -28.07
N SER A 6 -15.89 -14.41 -27.93
CA SER A 6 -15.04 -14.62 -26.76
C SER A 6 -13.97 -13.54 -26.78
N GLY A 7 -14.09 -12.56 -25.89
CA GLY A 7 -13.07 -11.54 -25.67
C GLY A 7 -12.39 -11.82 -24.34
N THR A 8 -11.27 -12.53 -24.36
CA THR A 8 -10.34 -12.51 -23.24
C THR A 8 -9.71 -11.12 -23.20
N SER A 9 -10.31 -10.19 -22.44
CA SER A 9 -9.64 -8.93 -22.11
C SER A 9 -8.55 -9.22 -21.07
N SER A 10 -7.42 -9.74 -21.52
CA SER A 10 -6.17 -9.66 -20.75
C SER A 10 -5.54 -8.30 -21.05
N MET A 11 -6.14 -7.22 -20.54
CA MET A 11 -5.41 -5.94 -20.47
C MET A 11 -4.46 -6.03 -19.27
N SER A 12 -3.21 -6.29 -19.61
CA SER A 12 -2.02 -6.35 -18.77
C SER A 12 -2.05 -5.47 -17.50
N ARG A 13 -2.38 -6.10 -16.37
CA ARG A 13 -2.28 -5.60 -14.98
C ARG A 13 -0.87 -5.13 -14.55
N ARG A 14 0.15 -5.29 -15.41
CA ARG A 14 1.56 -5.00 -15.09
C ARG A 14 1.90 -3.51 -15.04
N LEU A 15 1.30 -2.67 -15.90
CA LEU A 15 1.59 -1.23 -15.91
C LEU A 15 1.09 -0.53 -14.63
N GLN A 16 -0.07 -0.96 -14.11
CA GLN A 16 -0.59 -0.50 -12.82
C GLN A 16 0.30 -0.94 -11.65
N ALA A 17 0.88 -2.14 -11.71
CA ALA A 17 1.73 -2.66 -10.64
C ALA A 17 3.05 -1.86 -10.47
N ASP A 18 3.66 -1.40 -11.57
CA ASP A 18 4.89 -0.60 -11.51
C ASP A 18 4.61 0.85 -11.06
N ASP A 19 3.46 1.42 -11.44
CA ASP A 19 3.03 2.73 -10.96
C ASP A 19 2.57 2.70 -9.50
N LEU A 20 1.93 1.62 -9.07
CA LEU A 20 1.63 1.35 -7.67
C LEU A 20 2.92 1.26 -6.85
N GLY A 21 3.93 0.53 -7.33
CA GLY A 21 5.23 0.43 -6.67
C GLY A 21 5.88 1.80 -6.43
N LYS A 22 5.91 2.69 -7.44
CA LYS A 22 6.42 4.06 -7.27
C LYS A 22 5.66 4.84 -6.20
N VAL A 23 4.34 4.72 -6.20
CA VAL A 23 3.46 5.42 -5.28
C VAL A 23 3.64 4.91 -3.85
N LEU A 24 3.79 3.60 -3.65
CA LEU A 24 4.03 2.96 -2.35
C LEU A 24 5.45 3.23 -1.81
N LEU A 25 6.45 3.37 -2.69
CA LEU A 25 7.84 3.62 -2.27
C LEU A 25 8.12 5.10 -1.96
N ALA A 26 7.35 6.04 -2.51
CA ALA A 26 7.51 7.47 -2.27
C ALA A 26 7.52 7.89 -0.77
N PRO A 27 6.63 7.38 0.11
CA PRO A 27 6.61 7.75 1.52
C PRO A 27 7.73 7.11 2.37
N VAL A 28 8.48 6.12 1.86
CA VAL A 28 9.45 5.35 2.66
C VAL A 28 10.52 6.23 3.28
N ALA A 29 11.21 7.05 2.47
CA ALA A 29 12.28 7.91 2.98
C ALA A 29 11.75 9.01 3.91
N PRO A 30 10.72 9.79 3.55
CA PRO A 30 10.14 10.79 4.45
C PRO A 30 9.62 10.23 5.77
N SER A 31 8.99 9.05 5.77
CA SER A 31 8.49 8.42 7.00
C SER A 31 9.65 8.05 7.93
N ARG A 32 10.75 7.52 7.39
CA ARG A 32 11.94 7.13 8.18
C ARG A 32 12.75 8.30 8.73
N GLU A 33 12.55 9.52 8.22
CA GLU A 33 13.18 10.72 8.77
C GLU A 33 12.51 11.21 10.06
N GLY A 34 11.27 10.77 10.34
CA GLY A 34 10.54 11.17 11.53
C GLY A 34 10.76 10.24 12.73
N ASP A 35 10.98 10.80 13.92
CA ASP A 35 11.15 10.05 15.18
C ASP A 35 9.93 9.20 15.58
N ALA A 36 8.79 9.42 14.95
CA ALA A 36 7.54 8.74 15.23
C ALA A 36 7.37 7.41 14.45
N CYS A 37 7.98 7.29 13.28
CA CYS A 37 7.94 6.07 12.46
C CYS A 37 9.20 5.24 12.74
N LEU A 38 9.02 4.11 13.42
CA LEU A 38 10.12 3.25 13.86
C LEU A 38 10.61 2.34 12.71
N SER A 39 9.71 1.93 11.82
CA SER A 39 10.06 1.23 10.59
C SER A 39 8.98 1.46 9.54
N HIS A 40 9.37 1.44 8.27
CA HIS A 40 8.48 1.60 7.14
C HIS A 40 9.03 0.78 5.97
N ASP A 41 8.38 -0.34 5.66
CA ASP A 41 8.90 -1.36 4.76
C ASP A 41 7.84 -1.75 3.72
N VAL A 42 8.22 -1.66 2.44
CA VAL A 42 7.36 -2.03 1.32
C VAL A 42 7.82 -3.38 0.77
N HIS A 43 6.89 -4.33 0.71
CA HIS A 43 7.12 -5.68 0.23
C HIS A 43 6.26 -5.93 -1.01
N ARG A 44 6.78 -6.74 -1.93
CA ARG A 44 6.03 -7.32 -3.04
C ARG A 44 6.02 -8.83 -2.86
N SER A 45 4.88 -9.47 -3.09
CA SER A 45 4.80 -10.93 -3.02
C SER A 45 5.70 -11.57 -4.07
N ASN A 46 6.34 -12.69 -3.71
CA ASN A 46 7.14 -13.49 -4.62
C ASN A 46 6.27 -14.35 -5.54
N ASP A 47 5.04 -14.66 -5.12
CA ASP A 47 4.11 -15.54 -5.83
C ASP A 47 3.06 -14.76 -6.63
N ASP A 48 2.75 -13.53 -6.20
CA ASP A 48 1.81 -12.64 -6.89
C ASP A 48 2.44 -11.26 -7.12
N PRO A 49 2.88 -10.94 -8.36
CA PRO A 49 3.49 -9.64 -8.65
C PRO A 49 2.52 -8.45 -8.54
N GLY A 50 1.21 -8.69 -8.41
CA GLY A 50 0.20 -7.65 -8.16
C GLY A 50 -0.02 -7.36 -6.68
N LEU A 51 0.46 -8.21 -5.78
CA LEU A 51 0.27 -8.06 -4.33
C LEU A 51 1.45 -7.31 -3.69
N TRP A 52 1.11 -6.23 -3.00
CA TRP A 52 2.05 -5.39 -2.26
C TRP A 52 1.60 -5.25 -0.81
N VAL A 53 2.57 -5.13 0.10
CA VAL A 53 2.33 -4.94 1.53
C VAL A 53 3.19 -3.77 2.01
N VAL A 54 2.55 -2.79 2.66
CA VAL A 54 3.24 -1.76 3.43
C VAL A 54 3.17 -2.17 4.89
N TYR A 55 4.33 -2.37 5.52
CA TYR A 55 4.45 -2.74 6.92
C TYR A 55 5.18 -1.64 7.68
N GLU A 56 4.53 -1.11 8.70
CA GLU A 56 5.01 0.05 9.43
C GLU A 56 4.91 -0.19 10.93
N ASN A 57 5.92 0.30 11.66
CA ASN A 57 5.87 0.37 13.11
C ASN A 57 5.89 1.84 13.53
N TRP A 58 4.96 2.20 14.40
CA TRP A 58 4.81 3.56 14.90
C TRP A 58 4.99 3.59 16.41
N ARG A 59 5.52 4.69 16.93
CA ARG A 59 5.72 4.89 18.37
C ARG A 59 4.41 4.84 19.16
N SER A 60 3.32 5.32 18.56
CA SER A 60 1.97 5.23 19.13
C SER A 60 0.90 5.23 18.03
N SER A 61 -0.33 4.84 18.38
CA SER A 61 -1.46 4.95 17.46
C SER A 61 -1.77 6.40 17.08
N GLY A 62 -1.58 7.35 18.03
CA GLY A 62 -1.78 8.77 17.74
C GLY A 62 -0.77 9.34 16.75
N ASP A 63 0.47 8.83 16.75
CA ASP A 63 1.47 9.19 15.74
C ASP A 63 1.06 8.67 14.34
N LEU A 64 0.48 7.46 14.25
CA LEU A 64 -0.06 6.90 13.01
C LEU A 64 -1.29 7.67 12.50
N ASP A 65 -2.23 8.00 13.39
CA ASP A 65 -3.40 8.82 13.05
C ASP A 65 -2.98 10.19 12.52
N GLY A 66 -1.97 10.80 13.17
CA GLY A 66 -1.36 12.05 12.73
C GLY A 66 -0.73 11.95 11.34
N HIS A 67 -0.07 10.83 11.03
CA HIS A 67 0.48 10.57 9.70
C HIS A 67 -0.63 10.50 8.64
N PHE A 68 -1.70 9.74 8.89
CA PHE A 68 -2.83 9.65 7.95
C PHE A 68 -3.59 10.97 7.79
N ALA A 69 -3.55 11.86 8.77
CA ALA A 69 -4.16 13.19 8.67
C ALA A 69 -3.38 14.16 7.75
N LEU A 70 -2.14 13.83 7.36
CA LEU A 70 -1.35 14.70 6.49
C LEU A 70 -1.98 14.83 5.10
N PRO A 71 -1.99 16.04 4.48
CA PRO A 71 -2.65 16.25 3.19
C PRO A 71 -2.16 15.32 2.07
N HIS A 72 -0.86 15.01 2.04
CA HIS A 72 -0.30 14.11 1.03
C HIS A 72 -0.71 12.65 1.26
N MET A 73 -0.93 12.23 2.51
CA MET A 73 -1.43 10.88 2.84
C MET A 73 -2.91 10.74 2.50
N GLN A 74 -3.73 11.77 2.75
CA GLN A 74 -5.12 11.81 2.30
C GLN A 74 -5.22 11.73 0.77
N ALA A 75 -4.38 12.49 0.06
CA ALA A 75 -4.29 12.43 -1.40
C ALA A 75 -3.81 11.06 -1.90
N PHE A 76 -2.88 10.42 -1.18
CA PHE A 76 -2.42 9.07 -1.48
C PHE A 76 -3.54 8.03 -1.31
N VAL A 77 -4.24 8.02 -0.17
CA VAL A 77 -5.35 7.09 0.11
C VAL A 77 -6.45 7.24 -0.93
N ALA A 78 -6.78 8.47 -1.33
CA ALA A 78 -7.79 8.73 -2.36
C ALA A 78 -7.43 8.16 -3.75
N ARG A 79 -6.13 7.93 -4.03
CA ARG A 79 -5.66 7.36 -5.30
C ARG A 79 -5.59 5.84 -5.30
N ILE A 80 -5.62 5.18 -4.14
CA ILE A 80 -5.52 3.72 -4.02
C ILE A 80 -6.57 3.00 -4.89
N PRO A 81 -7.87 3.37 -4.90
CA PRO A 81 -8.89 2.68 -5.70
C PRO A 81 -8.62 2.69 -7.21
N ASP A 82 -7.86 3.67 -7.71
CA ASP A 82 -7.48 3.76 -9.12
C ASP A 82 -6.25 2.89 -9.47
N LEU A 83 -5.51 2.45 -8.44
CA LEU A 83 -4.22 1.76 -8.58
C LEU A 83 -4.29 0.27 -8.24
N VAL A 84 -5.32 -0.17 -7.50
CA VAL A 84 -5.49 -1.56 -7.07
C VAL A 84 -6.85 -2.10 -7.51
N GLU A 85 -6.94 -3.40 -7.75
CA GLU A 85 -8.23 -4.06 -7.87
C GLU A 85 -8.72 -4.52 -6.50
N GLY A 86 -9.90 -4.06 -6.09
CA GLY A 86 -10.51 -4.42 -4.81
C GLY A 86 -10.34 -3.34 -3.74
N GLU A 87 -10.58 -3.73 -2.49
CA GLU A 87 -10.49 -2.83 -1.34
C GLU A 87 -9.08 -2.88 -0.71
N LEU A 88 -8.67 -1.76 -0.12
CA LEU A 88 -7.47 -1.70 0.71
C LEU A 88 -7.70 -2.50 2.00
N ASP A 89 -6.90 -3.54 2.23
CA ASP A 89 -6.89 -4.28 3.49
C ASP A 89 -5.91 -3.62 4.49
N LEU A 90 -6.44 -2.83 5.42
CA LEU A 90 -5.67 -2.19 6.48
C LEU A 90 -5.90 -2.89 7.81
N ARG A 91 -4.83 -3.35 8.46
CA ARG A 91 -4.89 -4.07 9.74
C ARG A 91 -3.86 -3.54 10.72
N SER A 92 -4.25 -3.48 11.99
CA SER A 92 -3.38 -3.11 13.10
C SER A 92 -3.02 -4.35 13.92
N PHE A 93 -1.76 -4.43 14.35
CA PHE A 93 -1.24 -5.56 15.13
C PHE A 93 -0.39 -5.06 16.30
N THR A 94 -0.40 -5.80 17.41
CA THR A 94 0.50 -5.56 18.54
C THR A 94 1.78 -6.38 18.37
N ARG A 95 2.94 -5.73 18.37
CA ARG A 95 4.25 -6.42 18.34
C ARG A 95 4.53 -7.09 19.69
N LEU A 96 4.34 -8.41 19.77
CA LEU A 96 4.63 -9.20 20.97
C LEU A 96 6.14 -9.42 21.21
N SER A 97 6.95 -9.43 20.14
CA SER A 97 8.40 -9.63 20.25
C SER A 97 9.16 -8.44 20.85
N GLY A 98 8.50 -7.31 21.12
CA GLY A 98 9.09 -6.21 21.88
C GLY A 98 9.03 -6.42 23.40
N ALA A 99 8.24 -7.41 23.86
CA ALA A 99 8.02 -7.70 25.27
C ALA A 99 8.89 -8.85 25.81
N VAL A 100 9.76 -9.43 24.97
CA VAL A 100 10.64 -10.56 25.30
C VAL A 100 12.10 -10.19 25.13
#